data_AF-A0A939A5H9-F1
#
_entry.id   AF-A0A939A5H9-F1
#
_cell.length_a   1.000
_cell.length_b   1.000
_cell.length_c   1.000
_cell.angle_alpha   90.00
_cell.angle_beta   90.00
_cell.angle_gamma   90.00
#
_symmetry.space_group_name_H-M   'P 1'
#
loop_
_entity.id
_entity.type
_entity.pdbx_description
1 polymer ?
#
loop_
_entity_poly.entity_id
_entity_poly.type
_entity_poly.pdbx_seq_one_letter_code
_entity_poly.pdbx_strand_id
1 'polypeptide(L)'
;MVQLRNSNDVTLSSSSLNPVRLEYTINGNGESIIEKNCELLVIACDPRNLSKICDYTPEERTIFDKLRNFTFHTSLLKVEVNNSSSQTKTYPVIFGPKLLEEMNGTVYAYRNESAKQFGPQRASQMTHNLVTVYQLVGETKTPWPASEFEKKLKQDLHNSDWWPFSLNYEVVETVTTPYFDHFSNEDLKEGFPWKLLNLQGHNKTLYVHGFTCFESVLHCWDYAALMLNSVDSAKKALPSDSDAPIVILGAGVSGLLFAVRLKRLGYTNIEILESTDRYCGKTHTITEDGPYPSGSDEKTVCELGTCYLSPSYYHMIEELKEFFVDNDQIDFVGNDQDFRGILTKGEFPDSFHVAPLVTQPEYIVLKAKALLGRPQDYDSRLIQLRIAFDLARYNILHYEIMGLQKPMPAKPPMALLNKTFYQFLEDNKLLSLVGMMEYIYSVQGYGVMTAIPAYYGLIWITPIVIQTILLDNLGVENKPVVTALKKGWGDLWDQIVTKENLNITYLAETKSITRLG
;
A
#
# COMPACT_ATOMS: atom_id res chain seq x y z
N MET A 1 -47.60 -22.94 50.26
CA MET A 1 -48.21 -23.56 49.06
C MET A 1 -49.26 -22.59 48.50
N VAL A 2 -48.83 -21.61 47.69
CA VAL A 2 -49.71 -20.72 46.92
C VAL A 2 -48.95 -20.27 45.66
N GLN A 3 -49.51 -20.66 44.52
CA GLN A 3 -49.49 -20.07 43.16
C GLN A 3 -48.17 -19.63 42.51
N LEU A 4 -47.75 -20.45 41.53
CA LEU A 4 -47.09 -20.04 40.30
C LEU A 4 -47.93 -19.00 39.55
N ARG A 5 -47.32 -17.88 39.18
CA ARG A 5 -47.80 -16.99 38.11
C ARG A 5 -46.72 -16.88 37.04
N ASN A 6 -47.10 -17.26 35.83
CA ASN A 6 -46.42 -16.95 34.58
C ASN A 6 -46.24 -15.44 34.43
N SER A 7 -45.10 -15.02 33.90
CA SER A 7 -44.99 -13.73 33.22
C SER A 7 -43.94 -13.81 32.10
N ASN A 8 -44.50 -13.94 30.90
CA ASN A 8 -44.09 -13.33 29.63
C ASN A 8 -42.80 -13.78 28.97
N ASP A 9 -42.97 -14.74 28.05
CA ASP A 9 -42.35 -14.69 26.71
C ASP A 9 -42.36 -13.26 26.17
N VAL A 10 -41.18 -12.64 26.15
CA VAL A 10 -40.90 -11.54 25.24
C VAL A 10 -40.40 -12.18 23.96
N THR A 11 -41.32 -12.43 23.04
CA THR A 11 -40.98 -12.57 21.62
C THR A 11 -40.23 -11.31 21.22
N LEU A 12 -38.91 -11.43 21.06
CA LEU A 12 -38.08 -10.46 20.35
C LEU A 12 -38.72 -10.29 18.97
N SER A 13 -39.45 -9.20 18.78
CA SER A 13 -39.86 -8.77 17.45
C SER A 13 -38.58 -8.57 16.67
N SER A 14 -38.39 -9.37 15.61
CA SER A 14 -37.43 -9.08 14.54
C SER A 14 -37.62 -7.62 14.13
N SER A 15 -36.70 -6.74 14.53
CA SER A 15 -36.76 -5.34 14.12
C SER A 15 -36.59 -5.33 12.61
N SER A 16 -37.69 -5.14 11.89
CA SER A 16 -37.74 -4.81 10.47
C SER A 16 -37.08 -3.46 10.26
N LEU A 17 -35.76 -3.42 10.38
CA LEU A 17 -34.95 -2.26 10.00
C LEU A 17 -34.98 -2.21 8.47
N ASN A 18 -35.38 -1.05 7.92
CA ASN A 18 -35.45 -0.83 6.48
C ASN A 18 -34.14 -1.24 5.78
N PRO A 19 -34.20 -1.80 4.56
CA PRO A 19 -32.99 -2.08 3.78
C PRO A 19 -32.25 -0.77 3.46
N VAL A 20 -30.94 -0.87 3.21
CA VAL A 20 -30.19 0.26 2.66
C VAL A 20 -30.65 0.47 1.22
N ARG A 21 -31.00 1.70 0.85
CA ARG A 21 -31.39 2.07 -0.51
C ARG A 21 -30.24 2.81 -1.18
N LEU A 22 -29.93 2.41 -2.40
CA LEU A 22 -28.97 3.05 -3.29
C LEU A 22 -29.67 3.48 -4.59
N GLU A 23 -29.23 4.59 -5.13
CA GLU A 23 -29.55 5.02 -6.49
C GLU A 23 -28.24 5.23 -7.23
N TYR A 24 -28.12 4.69 -8.44
CA TYR A 24 -26.94 4.87 -9.27
C TYR A 24 -27.31 4.96 -10.75
N THR A 25 -26.41 5.50 -11.56
CA THR A 25 -26.50 5.51 -13.03
C THR A 25 -25.37 4.69 -13.61
N ILE A 26 -25.56 4.15 -14.82
CA ILE A 26 -24.48 3.53 -15.59
C ILE A 26 -24.13 4.48 -16.74
N ASN A 27 -22.96 5.11 -16.64
CA ASN A 27 -22.52 6.08 -17.66
C ASN A 27 -22.32 5.36 -19.00
N GLY A 28 -22.88 5.93 -20.08
CA GLY A 28 -22.86 5.33 -21.42
C GLY A 28 -24.12 4.55 -21.82
N ASN A 29 -25.07 4.28 -20.90
CA ASN A 29 -26.34 3.59 -21.18
C ASN A 29 -27.56 4.41 -20.74
N GLY A 30 -27.88 5.48 -21.48
CA GLY A 30 -29.16 6.20 -21.35
C GLY A 30 -29.43 6.91 -20.01
N GLU A 31 -28.46 6.91 -19.08
CA GLU A 31 -28.45 7.60 -17.77
C GLU A 31 -29.74 7.47 -16.94
N SER A 32 -30.46 6.35 -17.06
CA SER A 32 -31.60 6.08 -16.19
C SER A 32 -31.12 5.75 -14.78
N ILE A 33 -31.77 6.34 -13.78
CA ILE A 33 -31.54 6.01 -12.37
C ILE A 33 -31.98 4.57 -12.12
N ILE A 34 -31.07 3.77 -11.55
CA ILE A 34 -31.31 2.41 -11.09
C ILE A 34 -31.43 2.45 -9.57
N GLU A 35 -32.55 1.96 -9.05
CA GLU A 35 -32.75 1.81 -7.61
C GLU A 35 -32.35 0.39 -7.16
N LYS A 36 -31.59 0.29 -6.08
CA LYS A 36 -31.18 -0.97 -5.49
C LYS A 36 -31.35 -0.93 -3.97
N ASN A 37 -32.01 -1.95 -3.42
CA ASN A 37 -32.04 -2.20 -1.99
C ASN A 37 -31.08 -3.32 -1.62
N CYS A 38 -30.35 -3.17 -0.52
CA CYS A 38 -29.50 -4.20 0.04
C CYS A 38 -29.66 -4.35 1.55
N GLU A 39 -29.37 -5.54 2.07
CA GLU A 39 -29.34 -5.80 3.51
C GLU A 39 -28.02 -5.40 4.15
N LEU A 40 -26.95 -5.36 3.37
CA LEU A 40 -25.63 -4.90 3.79
C LEU A 40 -24.99 -4.05 2.69
N LEU A 41 -24.49 -2.89 3.09
CA LEU A 41 -23.63 -2.04 2.30
C LEU A 41 -22.17 -2.23 2.73
N VAL A 42 -21.27 -2.42 1.77
CA VAL A 42 -19.83 -2.44 2.01
C VAL A 42 -19.19 -1.28 1.28
N ILE A 43 -18.59 -0.35 2.00
CA ILE A 43 -17.86 0.80 1.44
C ILE A 43 -16.39 0.42 1.31
N ALA A 44 -15.98 0.12 0.07
CA ALA A 44 -14.62 -0.25 -0.31
C ALA A 44 -13.91 0.84 -1.13
N CYS A 45 -14.41 2.07 -1.06
CA CYS A 45 -13.84 3.27 -1.69
C CYS A 45 -13.58 4.37 -0.63
N ASP A 46 -13.01 5.50 -1.07
CA ASP A 46 -12.81 6.67 -0.20
C ASP A 46 -14.16 7.22 0.29
N PRO A 47 -14.43 7.21 1.60
CA PRO A 47 -15.73 7.59 2.14
C PRO A 47 -16.01 9.08 1.92
N ARG A 48 -14.99 9.94 1.77
CA ARG A 48 -15.16 11.38 1.55
C ARG A 48 -15.88 11.68 0.24
N ASN A 49 -15.69 10.83 -0.79
CA ASN A 49 -16.37 10.95 -2.07
C ASN A 49 -17.88 10.73 -1.96
N LEU A 50 -18.32 10.02 -0.91
CA LEU A 50 -19.73 9.74 -0.65
C LEU A 50 -20.37 10.77 0.30
N SER A 51 -19.61 11.72 0.85
CA SER A 51 -20.05 12.63 1.92
C SER A 51 -21.32 13.43 1.62
N LYS A 52 -21.57 13.76 0.34
CA LYS A 52 -22.74 14.52 -0.11
C LYS A 52 -23.94 13.66 -0.49
N ILE A 53 -23.72 12.37 -0.73
CA ILE A 53 -24.73 11.45 -1.28
C ILE A 53 -25.12 10.35 -0.30
N CYS A 54 -24.31 10.10 0.72
CA CYS A 54 -24.58 9.19 1.81
C CYS A 54 -25.01 9.96 3.06
N ASP A 55 -26.01 9.43 3.73
CA ASP A 55 -26.52 9.90 5.02
C ASP A 55 -25.58 9.53 6.19
N TYR A 56 -24.30 9.87 6.07
CA TYR A 56 -23.34 9.72 7.17
C TYR A 56 -23.82 10.42 8.44
N THR A 57 -23.74 9.69 9.55
CA THR A 57 -23.95 10.20 10.90
C THR A 57 -22.91 11.28 11.23
N PRO A 58 -23.16 12.15 12.22
CA PRO A 58 -22.17 13.13 12.67
C PRO A 58 -20.85 12.49 13.12
N GLU A 59 -20.89 11.30 13.73
CA GLU A 59 -19.71 10.56 14.17
C GLU A 59 -18.88 10.07 12.99
N GLU A 60 -19.51 9.46 11.98
CA GLU A 60 -18.86 9.04 10.74
C GLU A 60 -18.17 10.23 10.05
N ARG A 61 -18.86 11.37 9.89
CA ARG A 61 -18.28 12.58 9.29
C ARG A 61 -17.08 13.10 10.08
N THR A 62 -17.18 13.10 11.41
CA THR A 62 -16.07 13.53 12.28
C THR A 62 -14.80 12.71 12.06
N ILE A 63 -14.93 11.42 11.70
CA ILE A 63 -13.79 10.55 11.37
C ILE A 63 -13.32 10.81 9.93
N PHE A 64 -14.23 10.78 8.95
CA PHE A 64 -13.85 10.85 7.53
C PHE A 64 -13.26 12.19 7.13
N ASP A 65 -13.71 13.30 7.74
CA ASP A 65 -13.19 14.64 7.47
C ASP A 65 -11.75 14.83 7.99
N LYS A 66 -11.23 13.87 8.77
CA LYS A 66 -9.85 13.86 9.29
C LYS A 66 -8.88 13.05 8.44
N LEU A 67 -9.37 12.33 7.44
CA LEU A 67 -8.51 11.61 6.52
C LEU A 67 -7.73 12.60 5.66
N ARG A 68 -6.43 12.33 5.54
CA ARG A 68 -5.47 13.07 4.74
C ARG A 68 -4.78 12.11 3.78
N ASN A 69 -4.34 12.60 2.63
CA ASN A 69 -3.63 11.77 1.66
C ASN A 69 -2.61 12.56 0.85
N PHE A 70 -1.73 11.82 0.21
CA PHE A 70 -0.79 12.32 -0.76
C PHE A 70 -1.38 12.19 -2.16
N THR A 71 -0.72 12.80 -3.14
CA THR A 71 -0.92 12.47 -4.56
C THR A 71 0.32 11.74 -5.05
N PHE A 72 0.15 10.47 -5.43
CA PHE A 72 1.22 9.66 -5.97
C PHE A 72 1.09 9.58 -7.48
N HIS A 73 2.22 9.75 -8.15
CA HIS A 73 2.29 9.71 -9.61
C HIS A 73 3.43 8.79 -10.05
N THR A 74 3.11 7.91 -11.00
CA THR A 74 4.08 7.07 -11.67
C THR A 74 3.99 7.28 -13.17
N SER A 75 5.14 7.29 -13.83
CA SER A 75 5.22 7.31 -15.29
C SER A 75 6.06 6.13 -15.75
N LEU A 76 5.52 5.34 -16.68
CA LEU A 76 6.29 4.34 -17.41
C LEU A 76 6.96 5.00 -18.61
N LEU A 77 8.28 4.95 -18.64
CA LEU A 77 9.08 5.54 -19.69
C LEU A 77 9.72 4.45 -20.53
N LYS A 78 9.70 4.62 -21.84
CA LYS A 78 10.59 3.91 -22.75
C LYS A 78 11.80 4.80 -23.01
N VAL A 79 12.94 4.39 -22.48
CA VAL A 79 14.16 5.21 -22.43
C VAL A 79 15.25 4.58 -23.29
N GLU A 80 16.03 5.39 -24.00
CA GLU A 80 17.21 4.90 -24.71
C GLU A 80 18.36 4.64 -23.72
N VAL A 81 18.98 3.46 -23.83
CA VAL A 81 20.08 3.05 -22.97
C VAL A 81 21.35 3.84 -23.30
N ASN A 82 21.94 4.46 -22.29
CA ASN A 82 23.21 5.15 -22.44
C ASN A 82 24.39 4.20 -22.16
N ASN A 83 25.00 3.68 -23.22
CA ASN A 83 26.12 2.72 -23.14
C ASN A 83 27.42 3.30 -22.53
N SER A 84 27.54 4.64 -22.50
CA SER A 84 28.67 5.35 -21.90
C SER A 84 28.52 5.58 -20.40
N SER A 85 27.29 5.49 -19.88
CA SER A 85 27.04 5.58 -18.44
C SER A 85 27.45 4.26 -17.76
N SER A 86 28.28 4.34 -16.71
CA SER A 86 28.52 3.19 -15.85
C SER A 86 27.31 2.89 -14.97
N GLN A 87 26.49 3.91 -14.65
CA GLN A 87 25.34 3.78 -13.76
C GLN A 87 24.20 2.95 -14.36
N THR A 88 23.99 2.99 -15.68
CA THR A 88 23.02 2.11 -16.38
C THR A 88 23.35 0.63 -16.24
N LYS A 89 24.60 0.32 -15.92
CA LYS A 89 25.10 -1.06 -15.74
C LYS A 89 25.04 -1.51 -14.29
N THR A 90 24.87 -0.59 -13.35
CA THR A 90 25.01 -0.88 -11.92
C THR A 90 23.66 -1.02 -11.24
N TYR A 91 22.80 0.00 -11.26
CA TYR A 91 21.63 0.06 -10.36
C TYR A 91 20.28 0.03 -11.12
N PRO A 92 19.57 -1.12 -11.14
CA PRO A 92 18.18 -1.21 -11.61
C PRO A 92 17.18 -0.36 -10.84
N VAL A 93 17.43 -0.09 -9.55
CA VAL A 93 16.59 0.76 -8.69
C VAL A 93 17.44 1.86 -8.09
N ILE A 94 16.97 3.10 -8.20
CA ILE A 94 17.55 4.25 -7.48
C ILE A 94 16.49 4.88 -6.59
N PHE A 95 16.91 5.26 -5.38
CA PHE A 95 16.13 6.07 -4.44
C PHE A 95 16.95 7.27 -3.97
N GLY A 96 16.34 8.47 -4.00
CA GLY A 96 16.88 9.70 -3.44
C GLY A 96 16.07 10.15 -2.23
N PRO A 97 16.49 9.83 -0.99
CA PRO A 97 15.74 10.21 0.21
C PRO A 97 15.56 11.73 0.32
N LYS A 98 16.63 12.50 0.11
CA LYS A 98 16.57 13.98 0.10
C LYS A 98 15.60 14.55 -0.93
N LEU A 99 15.46 13.90 -2.09
CA LEU A 99 14.55 14.36 -3.15
C LEU A 99 13.08 14.16 -2.75
N LEU A 100 12.80 13.14 -1.93
CA LEU A 100 11.46 12.85 -1.42
C LEU A 100 11.08 13.75 -0.23
N GLU A 101 12.05 14.30 0.51
CA GLU A 101 11.82 15.01 1.79
C GLU A 101 10.72 16.08 1.70
N GLU A 102 10.72 16.88 0.64
CA GLU A 102 9.74 17.95 0.45
C GLU A 102 8.39 17.47 -0.09
N MET A 103 8.33 16.26 -0.67
CA MET A 103 7.15 15.72 -1.37
C MET A 103 6.51 16.79 -2.29
N ASN A 104 7.31 17.36 -3.18
CA ASN A 104 6.93 18.50 -4.04
C ASN A 104 6.75 18.07 -5.51
N GLY A 105 6.54 16.77 -5.76
CA GLY A 105 6.45 16.18 -7.09
C GLY A 105 7.80 15.95 -7.77
N THR A 106 8.93 16.16 -7.10
CA THR A 106 10.25 15.81 -7.64
C THR A 106 10.36 14.31 -7.89
N VAL A 107 10.99 13.92 -8.99
CA VAL A 107 11.32 12.51 -9.27
C VAL A 107 12.32 12.04 -8.22
N TYR A 108 11.86 11.16 -7.33
CA TYR A 108 12.67 10.74 -6.19
C TYR A 108 13.20 9.30 -6.32
N ALA A 109 12.66 8.53 -7.27
CA ALA A 109 13.10 7.17 -7.52
C ALA A 109 12.79 6.72 -8.95
N TYR A 110 13.46 5.66 -9.40
CA TYR A 110 13.01 4.85 -10.53
C TYR A 110 13.23 3.36 -10.27
N ARG A 111 12.51 2.53 -11.05
CA ARG A 111 12.77 1.10 -11.22
C ARG A 111 12.84 0.79 -12.71
N ASN A 112 13.93 0.14 -13.13
CA ASN A 112 14.09 -0.40 -14.46
C ASN A 112 13.35 -1.74 -14.59
N GLU A 113 12.18 -1.72 -15.23
CA GLU A 113 11.32 -2.89 -15.43
C GLU A 113 11.97 -3.91 -16.37
N SER A 114 12.72 -3.46 -17.38
CA SER A 114 13.48 -4.36 -18.25
C SER A 114 14.59 -5.08 -17.48
N ALA A 115 15.28 -4.40 -16.56
CA ALA A 115 16.27 -5.04 -15.70
C ALA A 115 15.64 -6.01 -14.69
N LYS A 116 14.45 -5.68 -14.16
CA LYS A 116 13.65 -6.60 -13.33
C LYS A 116 13.27 -7.87 -14.08
N GLN A 117 12.87 -7.75 -15.34
CA GLN A 117 12.44 -8.89 -16.18
C GLN A 117 13.63 -9.74 -16.66
N PHE A 118 14.67 -9.11 -17.22
CA PHE A 118 15.72 -9.79 -17.97
C PHE A 118 17.07 -9.86 -17.26
N GLY A 119 17.18 -9.22 -16.10
CA GLY A 119 18.43 -9.02 -15.37
C GLY A 119 19.20 -7.77 -15.83
N PRO A 120 20.02 -7.16 -14.95
CA PRO A 120 20.70 -5.89 -15.23
C PRO A 120 21.66 -5.97 -16.42
N GLN A 121 22.39 -7.08 -16.55
CA GLN A 121 23.40 -7.23 -17.61
C GLN A 121 22.75 -7.24 -18.99
N ARG A 122 21.65 -7.98 -19.18
CA ARG A 122 20.92 -8.00 -20.46
C ARG A 122 20.27 -6.66 -20.74
N ALA A 123 19.61 -6.06 -19.75
CA ALA A 123 18.96 -4.76 -19.89
C ALA A 123 19.94 -3.65 -20.33
N SER A 124 21.16 -3.66 -19.78
CA SER A 124 22.22 -2.70 -20.15
C SER A 124 22.76 -2.85 -21.58
N GLN A 125 22.47 -3.96 -22.25
CA GLN A 125 22.88 -4.23 -23.64
C GLN A 125 21.75 -3.97 -24.65
N MET A 126 20.52 -3.73 -24.17
CA MET A 126 19.37 -3.41 -25.00
C MET A 126 19.46 -1.97 -25.53
N THR A 127 18.76 -1.67 -26.62
CA THR A 127 18.68 -0.31 -27.15
C THR A 127 17.77 0.57 -26.28
N HIS A 128 16.65 0.02 -25.83
CA HIS A 128 15.68 0.72 -24.99
C HIS A 128 15.38 -0.11 -23.75
N ASN A 129 15.06 0.55 -22.65
CA ASN A 129 14.51 -0.07 -21.45
C ASN A 129 13.15 0.55 -21.12
N LEU A 130 12.33 -0.21 -20.40
CA LEU A 130 11.14 0.28 -19.74
C LEU A 130 11.49 0.63 -18.30
N VAL A 131 11.22 1.86 -17.89
CA VAL A 131 11.61 2.42 -16.60
C VAL A 131 10.43 3.14 -15.98
N THR A 132 9.99 2.69 -14.82
CA THR A 132 8.96 3.37 -14.03
C THR A 132 9.62 4.39 -13.12
N VAL A 133 9.20 5.65 -13.21
CA VAL A 133 9.66 6.74 -12.33
C VAL A 133 8.58 7.10 -11.31
N TYR A 134 9.00 7.56 -10.13
CA TYR A 134 8.12 7.83 -9.00
C TYR A 134 8.20 9.29 -8.56
N GLN A 135 7.03 9.90 -8.39
CA GLN A 135 6.85 11.26 -7.87
C GLN A 135 5.77 11.24 -6.78
N LEU A 136 5.98 12.03 -5.73
CA LEU A 136 5.02 12.16 -4.64
C LEU A 136 4.83 13.65 -4.34
N VAL A 137 3.57 14.07 -4.29
CA VAL A 137 3.17 15.36 -3.73
C VAL A 137 2.52 15.10 -2.38
N GLY A 138 2.97 15.83 -1.37
CA GLY A 138 2.40 15.80 -0.04
C GLY A 138 0.96 16.31 -0.03
N GLU A 139 0.45 16.61 1.15
CA GLU A 139 -0.93 17.02 1.25
C GLU A 139 -1.18 18.41 0.64
N THR A 140 -2.16 18.49 -0.24
CA THR A 140 -2.54 19.74 -0.92
C THR A 140 -4.05 19.93 -0.89
N LYS A 141 -4.49 21.19 -0.89
CA LYS A 141 -5.94 21.51 -0.98
C LYS A 141 -6.55 21.07 -2.31
N THR A 142 -5.74 21.05 -3.36
CA THR A 142 -6.12 20.68 -4.71
C THR A 142 -5.05 19.73 -5.23
N PRO A 143 -5.37 18.43 -5.41
CA PRO A 143 -4.44 17.44 -5.93
C PRO A 143 -3.85 17.89 -7.26
N TRP A 144 -2.57 17.58 -7.48
CA TRP A 144 -1.92 17.87 -8.76
C TRP A 144 -2.52 17.00 -9.88
N PRO A 145 -2.83 17.58 -11.05
CA PRO A 145 -3.15 16.80 -12.23
C PRO A 145 -1.88 16.17 -12.83
N ALA A 146 -2.04 15.10 -13.62
CA ALA A 146 -0.94 14.41 -14.29
C ALA A 146 -0.01 15.37 -15.08
N SER A 147 -0.58 16.40 -15.72
CA SER A 147 0.19 17.38 -16.50
C SER A 147 1.23 18.17 -15.69
N GLU A 148 0.98 18.44 -14.41
CA GLU A 148 1.95 19.11 -13.54
C GLU A 148 3.11 18.17 -13.19
N PHE A 149 2.81 16.88 -12.94
CA PHE A 149 3.84 15.86 -12.74
C PHE A 149 4.70 15.66 -13.98
N GLU A 150 4.11 15.58 -15.18
CA GLU A 150 4.85 15.45 -16.43
C GLU A 150 5.77 16.64 -16.71
N LYS A 151 5.32 17.85 -16.39
CA LYS A 151 6.15 19.06 -16.50
C LYS A 151 7.35 18.98 -15.56
N LYS A 152 7.11 18.57 -14.31
CA LYS A 152 8.15 18.39 -13.30
C LYS A 152 9.13 17.27 -13.66
N LEU A 153 8.63 16.16 -14.20
CA LEU A 153 9.42 15.05 -14.74
C LEU A 153 10.42 15.54 -15.81
N LYS A 154 9.92 16.26 -16.82
CA LYS A 154 10.77 16.82 -17.91
C LYS A 154 11.87 17.73 -17.36
N GLN A 155 11.51 18.58 -16.38
CA GLN A 155 12.47 19.47 -15.72
C GLN A 155 13.52 18.69 -14.93
N ASP A 156 13.10 17.70 -14.15
CA ASP A 156 13.99 16.96 -13.26
C ASP A 156 14.95 16.05 -14.03
N LEU A 157 14.48 15.33 -15.05
CA LEU A 157 15.37 14.47 -15.85
C LEU A 157 16.42 15.29 -16.60
N HIS A 158 16.07 16.47 -17.12
CA HIS A 158 17.03 17.35 -17.80
C HIS A 158 18.11 17.91 -16.86
N ASN A 159 17.75 18.17 -15.60
CA ASN A 159 18.65 18.82 -14.64
C ASN A 159 19.32 17.84 -13.66
N SER A 160 19.01 16.55 -13.80
CA SER A 160 19.52 15.50 -12.93
C SER A 160 20.93 15.09 -13.34
N ASP A 161 21.81 14.96 -12.35
CA ASP A 161 23.16 14.37 -12.47
C ASP A 161 23.17 12.86 -12.19
N TRP A 162 22.02 12.28 -11.86
CA TRP A 162 21.87 10.89 -11.44
C TRP A 162 20.98 10.04 -12.36
N TRP A 163 20.30 10.66 -13.33
CA TRP A 163 19.55 9.95 -14.35
C TRP A 163 20.52 9.24 -15.31
N PRO A 164 20.54 7.90 -15.37
CA PRO A 164 21.63 7.22 -16.07
C PRO A 164 21.32 7.03 -17.56
N PHE A 165 20.06 7.19 -18.00
CA PHE A 165 19.62 6.96 -19.37
C PHE A 165 19.76 8.21 -20.25
N SER A 166 19.49 8.05 -21.54
CA SER A 166 19.37 9.19 -22.45
C SER A 166 18.22 10.12 -22.02
N LEU A 167 18.33 11.40 -22.41
CA LEU A 167 17.20 12.34 -22.34
C LEU A 167 16.19 12.12 -23.48
N ASN A 168 16.49 11.22 -24.42
CA ASN A 168 15.55 10.73 -25.42
C ASN A 168 14.68 9.61 -24.81
N TYR A 169 13.43 9.92 -24.53
CA TYR A 169 12.47 8.99 -23.97
C TYR A 169 11.04 9.27 -24.44
N GLU A 170 10.21 8.25 -24.36
CA GLU A 170 8.77 8.29 -24.59
C GLU A 170 8.04 7.99 -23.28
N VAL A 171 7.00 8.76 -22.96
CA VAL A 171 6.08 8.42 -21.87
C VAL A 171 5.06 7.45 -22.43
N VAL A 172 5.09 6.20 -21.95
CA VAL A 172 4.21 5.12 -22.42
C VAL A 172 2.87 5.17 -21.70
N GLU A 173 2.90 5.30 -20.38
CA GLU A 173 1.71 5.32 -19.54
C GLU A 173 1.97 6.16 -18.28
N THR A 174 0.91 6.74 -17.70
CA THR A 174 1.00 7.43 -16.41
C THR A 174 -0.18 7.07 -15.51
N VAL A 175 0.08 7.00 -14.21
CA VAL A 175 -0.96 6.79 -13.20
C VAL A 175 -0.86 7.89 -12.16
N THR A 176 -1.96 8.60 -11.93
CA THR A 176 -2.08 9.58 -10.84
C THR A 176 -3.18 9.12 -9.89
N THR A 177 -2.85 8.93 -8.62
CA THR A 177 -3.82 8.47 -7.62
C THR A 177 -3.72 9.29 -6.33
N PRO A 178 -4.85 9.62 -5.67
CA PRO A 178 -4.84 9.85 -4.24
C PRO A 178 -4.22 8.63 -3.57
N TYR A 179 -3.30 8.82 -2.64
CA TYR A 179 -2.47 7.73 -2.11
C TYR A 179 -2.29 7.85 -0.62
N PHE A 180 -2.31 6.70 0.04
CA PHE A 180 -2.07 6.56 1.47
C PHE A 180 -3.01 7.43 2.32
N ASP A 181 -4.31 7.07 2.33
CA ASP A 181 -5.26 7.70 3.25
C ASP A 181 -4.92 7.37 4.70
N HIS A 182 -4.67 8.42 5.51
CA HIS A 182 -4.20 8.26 6.87
C HIS A 182 -4.66 9.39 7.80
N PHE A 183 -4.45 9.19 9.10
CA PHE A 183 -4.73 10.13 10.18
C PHE A 183 -3.44 10.81 10.65
N SER A 184 -3.53 12.06 11.10
CA SER A 184 -2.41 12.73 11.77
C SER A 184 -2.13 12.13 13.16
N ASN A 185 -1.01 12.51 13.79
CA ASN A 185 -0.73 12.14 15.18
C ASN A 185 -1.83 12.60 16.16
N GLU A 186 -2.38 13.80 15.95
CA GLU A 186 -3.49 14.35 16.74
C GLU A 186 -4.75 13.49 16.60
N ASP A 187 -5.10 13.14 15.37
CA ASP A 187 -6.26 12.33 15.02
C ASP A 187 -6.12 10.89 15.56
N LEU A 188 -4.91 10.34 15.55
CA LEU A 188 -4.61 9.04 16.14
C LEU A 188 -4.79 9.05 17.66
N LYS A 189 -4.37 10.10 18.37
CA LYS A 189 -4.61 10.24 19.83
C LYS A 189 -6.09 10.27 20.18
N GLU A 190 -6.91 10.85 19.32
CA GLU A 190 -8.37 10.83 19.45
C GLU A 190 -8.97 9.44 19.20
N GLY A 191 -8.15 8.47 18.79
CA GLY A 191 -8.52 7.08 18.65
C GLY A 191 -9.38 6.80 17.42
N PHE A 192 -9.32 7.62 16.37
CA PHE A 192 -10.21 7.48 15.21
C PHE A 192 -10.17 6.12 14.51
N PRO A 193 -9.02 5.43 14.33
CA PRO A 193 -9.04 4.07 13.77
C PRO A 193 -9.86 3.08 14.61
N TRP A 194 -9.80 3.18 15.95
CA TRP A 194 -10.56 2.30 16.84
C TRP A 194 -12.03 2.71 16.96
N LYS A 195 -12.32 4.03 16.91
CA LYS A 195 -13.70 4.52 16.81
C LYS A 195 -14.35 4.01 15.52
N LEU A 196 -13.64 4.07 14.38
CA LEU A 196 -14.09 3.49 13.13
C LEU A 196 -14.30 1.97 13.22
N LEU A 197 -13.39 1.25 13.89
CA LEU A 197 -13.55 -0.18 14.12
C LEU A 197 -14.83 -0.50 14.90
N ASN A 198 -15.20 0.33 15.88
CA ASN A 198 -16.44 0.20 16.64
C ASN A 198 -17.70 0.54 15.81
N LEU A 199 -17.57 1.32 14.74
CA LEU A 199 -18.67 1.63 13.82
C LEU A 199 -18.97 0.50 12.82
N GLN A 200 -18.11 -0.51 12.73
CA GLN A 200 -18.30 -1.60 11.77
C GLN A 200 -19.63 -2.34 12.04
N GLY A 201 -20.49 -2.38 11.03
CA GLY A 201 -21.79 -3.03 11.07
C GLY A 201 -22.94 -2.12 11.49
N HIS A 202 -22.64 -0.90 11.97
CA HIS A 202 -23.68 0.08 12.27
C HIS A 202 -24.36 0.54 10.97
N ASN A 203 -25.66 0.82 11.04
CA ASN A 203 -26.46 1.25 9.89
C ASN A 203 -26.32 0.31 8.68
N LYS A 204 -26.18 -1.00 8.95
CA LYS A 204 -25.98 -2.04 7.92
C LYS A 204 -24.81 -1.72 6.97
N THR A 205 -23.73 -1.15 7.51
CA THR A 205 -22.58 -0.70 6.72
C THR A 205 -21.27 -1.27 7.28
N LEU A 206 -20.42 -1.78 6.39
CA LEU A 206 -19.03 -2.12 6.68
C LEU A 206 -18.10 -1.22 5.87
N TYR A 207 -17.00 -0.77 6.47
CA TYR A 207 -15.97 0.03 5.81
C TYR A 207 -14.71 -0.80 5.68
N VAL A 208 -14.26 -1.03 4.44
CA VAL A 208 -13.19 -2.00 4.15
C VAL A 208 -12.06 -1.41 3.29
N HIS A 209 -12.18 -0.15 2.86
CA HIS A 209 -11.14 0.54 2.08
C HIS A 209 -9.83 0.70 2.86
N GLY A 210 -8.72 0.93 2.14
CA GLY A 210 -7.37 1.04 2.71
C GLY A 210 -7.21 2.07 3.84
N PHE A 211 -8.05 3.11 3.88
CA PHE A 211 -8.06 4.12 4.94
C PHE A 211 -8.31 3.54 6.35
N THR A 212 -8.94 2.37 6.43
CA THR A 212 -9.35 1.74 7.69
C THR A 212 -8.17 1.30 8.54
N CYS A 213 -7.05 0.94 7.90
CA CYS A 213 -5.84 0.49 8.59
C CYS A 213 -4.58 0.90 7.84
N PHE A 214 -4.41 0.39 6.61
CA PHE A 214 -3.26 0.66 5.75
C PHE A 214 -3.59 0.26 4.32
N GLU A 215 -3.05 0.98 3.33
CA GLU A 215 -3.48 0.86 1.93
C GLU A 215 -2.97 -0.39 1.18
N SER A 216 -1.95 -1.07 1.70
CA SER A 216 -1.38 -2.23 1.00
C SER A 216 -2.35 -3.41 0.92
N VAL A 217 -2.15 -4.28 -0.08
CA VAL A 217 -2.97 -5.48 -0.31
C VAL A 217 -3.09 -6.37 0.93
N LEU A 218 -1.96 -6.68 1.59
CA LEU A 218 -1.94 -7.50 2.80
C LEU A 218 -2.85 -6.94 3.89
N HIS A 219 -2.80 -5.63 4.11
CA HIS A 219 -3.56 -4.99 5.18
C HIS A 219 -5.05 -4.91 4.85
N CYS A 220 -5.42 -4.80 3.56
CA CYS A 220 -6.81 -4.97 3.14
C CYS A 220 -7.32 -6.39 3.44
N TRP A 221 -6.51 -7.43 3.16
CA TRP A 221 -6.84 -8.82 3.45
C TRP A 221 -6.97 -9.10 4.95
N ASP A 222 -6.00 -8.65 5.73
CA ASP A 222 -5.94 -8.88 7.18
C ASP A 222 -7.01 -8.09 7.93
N TYR A 223 -7.30 -6.84 7.52
CA TYR A 223 -8.36 -6.04 8.13
C TYR A 223 -9.74 -6.66 7.90
N ALA A 224 -9.99 -7.20 6.71
CA ALA A 224 -11.20 -7.94 6.42
C ALA A 224 -11.35 -9.19 7.31
N ALA A 225 -10.26 -9.94 7.54
CA ALA A 225 -10.26 -11.05 8.50
C ALA A 225 -10.52 -10.58 9.93
N LEU A 226 -9.88 -9.50 10.37
CA LEU A 226 -10.08 -8.94 11.71
C LEU A 226 -11.56 -8.62 11.94
N MET A 227 -12.21 -7.94 10.99
CA MET A 227 -13.63 -7.59 11.10
C MET A 227 -14.52 -8.83 11.18
N LEU A 228 -14.35 -9.77 10.26
CA LEU A 228 -15.23 -10.94 10.13
C LEU A 228 -15.02 -11.99 11.23
N ASN A 229 -13.85 -12.01 11.89
CA ASN A 229 -13.55 -13.01 12.92
C ASN A 229 -13.66 -12.44 14.33
N SER A 230 -13.22 -11.19 14.54
CA SER A 230 -12.95 -10.66 15.88
C SER A 230 -13.82 -9.46 16.26
N VAL A 231 -14.49 -8.80 15.32
CA VAL A 231 -15.35 -7.64 15.60
C VAL A 231 -16.82 -8.08 15.67
N ASP A 232 -17.38 -8.15 16.89
CA ASP A 232 -18.73 -8.69 17.10
C ASP A 232 -19.83 -7.90 16.40
N SER A 233 -19.72 -6.57 16.34
CA SER A 233 -20.70 -5.73 15.62
C SER A 233 -20.68 -5.98 14.12
N ALA A 234 -19.49 -6.16 13.53
CA ALA A 234 -19.33 -6.48 12.12
C ALA A 234 -19.93 -7.86 11.79
N LYS A 235 -19.62 -8.89 12.59
CA LYS A 235 -20.19 -10.23 12.44
C LYS A 235 -21.71 -10.24 12.52
N LYS A 236 -22.28 -9.51 13.49
CA LYS A 236 -23.75 -9.42 13.67
C LYS A 236 -24.44 -8.65 12.55
N ALA A 237 -23.72 -7.80 11.83
CA ALA A 237 -24.26 -7.05 10.70
C ALA A 237 -24.32 -7.86 9.40
N LEU A 238 -23.64 -9.00 9.33
CA LEU A 238 -23.76 -9.92 8.21
C LEU A 238 -25.21 -10.46 8.12
N PRO A 239 -25.83 -10.48 6.93
CA PRO A 239 -27.19 -11.00 6.78
C PRO A 239 -27.30 -12.46 7.21
N SER A 240 -28.40 -12.85 7.86
CA SER A 240 -28.63 -14.24 8.24
C SER A 240 -28.98 -15.13 7.04
N ASP A 241 -29.53 -14.54 5.98
CA ASP A 241 -29.82 -15.20 4.71
C ASP A 241 -28.62 -15.02 3.75
N SER A 242 -28.09 -16.12 3.22
CA SER A 242 -26.97 -16.12 2.28
C SER A 242 -27.32 -15.51 0.91
N ASP A 243 -28.61 -15.47 0.57
CA ASP A 243 -29.10 -14.91 -0.69
C ASP A 243 -29.53 -13.43 -0.55
N ALA A 244 -29.42 -12.88 0.67
CA ALA A 244 -29.69 -11.47 0.93
C ALA A 244 -28.79 -10.57 0.06
N PRO A 245 -29.32 -9.51 -0.57
CA PRO A 245 -28.51 -8.65 -1.42
C PRO A 245 -27.46 -7.90 -0.61
N ILE A 246 -26.19 -8.04 -1.02
CA ILE A 246 -25.05 -7.27 -0.50
C ILE A 246 -24.51 -6.41 -1.64
N VAL A 247 -24.33 -5.12 -1.38
CA VAL A 247 -23.72 -4.20 -2.36
C VAL A 247 -22.38 -3.72 -1.84
N ILE A 248 -21.35 -3.82 -2.67
CA ILE A 248 -20.00 -3.31 -2.41
C ILE A 248 -19.75 -2.10 -3.32
N LEU A 249 -19.35 -0.97 -2.75
CA LEU A 249 -18.96 0.23 -3.51
C LEU A 249 -17.45 0.25 -3.70
N GLY A 250 -17.00 0.09 -4.94
CA GLY A 250 -15.61 0.07 -5.37
C GLY A 250 -15.07 -1.34 -5.64
N ALA A 251 -14.62 -1.57 -6.87
CA ALA A 251 -13.94 -2.80 -7.31
C ALA A 251 -12.40 -2.68 -7.19
N GLY A 252 -11.92 -1.87 -6.25
CA GLY A 252 -10.51 -1.87 -5.85
C GLY A 252 -10.12 -3.14 -5.10
N VAL A 253 -8.84 -3.30 -4.80
CA VAL A 253 -8.28 -4.48 -4.10
C VAL A 253 -9.09 -4.88 -2.86
N SER A 254 -9.42 -3.92 -1.99
CA SER A 254 -10.20 -4.20 -0.78
C SER A 254 -11.60 -4.73 -1.08
N GLY A 255 -12.29 -4.18 -2.07
CA GLY A 255 -13.64 -4.61 -2.46
C GLY A 255 -13.63 -6.02 -3.05
N LEU A 256 -12.68 -6.31 -3.95
CA LEU A 256 -12.50 -7.63 -4.55
C LEU A 256 -12.21 -8.69 -3.47
N LEU A 257 -11.23 -8.42 -2.59
CA LEU A 257 -10.86 -9.33 -1.52
C LEU A 257 -11.98 -9.53 -0.49
N PHE A 258 -12.76 -8.48 -0.18
CA PHE A 258 -13.90 -8.61 0.71
C PHE A 258 -15.01 -9.46 0.09
N ALA A 259 -15.27 -9.30 -1.21
CA ALA A 259 -16.22 -10.14 -1.95
C ALA A 259 -15.81 -11.63 -1.89
N VAL A 260 -14.53 -11.95 -2.10
CA VAL A 260 -14.00 -13.32 -1.95
C VAL A 260 -14.32 -13.88 -0.56
N ARG A 261 -14.10 -13.11 0.51
CA ARG A 261 -14.40 -13.56 1.87
C ARG A 261 -15.89 -13.79 2.09
N LEU A 262 -16.76 -12.90 1.59
CA LEU A 262 -18.21 -13.09 1.66
C LEU A 262 -18.66 -14.36 0.91
N LYS A 263 -18.13 -14.61 -0.29
CA LYS A 263 -18.42 -15.85 -1.03
C LYS A 263 -17.96 -17.09 -0.26
N ARG A 264 -16.78 -17.06 0.37
CA ARG A 264 -16.28 -18.13 1.23
C ARG A 264 -17.15 -18.36 2.48
N LEU A 265 -17.88 -17.34 2.94
CA LEU A 265 -18.89 -17.45 4.00
C LEU A 265 -20.25 -17.98 3.49
N GLY A 266 -20.41 -18.17 2.17
CA GLY A 266 -21.61 -18.74 1.55
C GLY A 266 -22.55 -17.72 0.92
N TYR A 267 -22.25 -16.41 0.97
CA TYR A 267 -23.10 -15.40 0.35
C TYR A 267 -23.08 -15.50 -1.18
N THR A 268 -24.25 -15.48 -1.79
CA THR A 268 -24.43 -15.72 -3.24
C THR A 268 -24.81 -14.46 -4.02
N ASN A 269 -25.44 -13.49 -3.35
CA ASN A 269 -26.02 -12.29 -3.96
C ASN A 269 -25.20 -11.04 -3.65
N ILE A 270 -23.98 -11.00 -4.18
CA ILE A 270 -23.04 -9.89 -4.00
C ILE A 270 -22.92 -9.14 -5.33
N GLU A 271 -23.15 -7.84 -5.30
CA GLU A 271 -22.95 -6.93 -6.43
C GLU A 271 -21.89 -5.88 -6.08
N ILE A 272 -20.92 -5.68 -6.96
CA ILE A 272 -19.89 -4.65 -6.82
C ILE A 272 -20.20 -3.54 -7.80
N LEU A 273 -20.35 -2.31 -7.32
CA LEU A 273 -20.52 -1.12 -8.16
C LEU A 273 -19.18 -0.39 -8.27
N GLU A 274 -18.68 -0.26 -9.49
CA GLU A 274 -17.41 0.41 -9.80
C GLU A 274 -17.68 1.64 -10.68
N SER A 275 -17.22 2.79 -10.22
CA SER A 275 -17.43 4.07 -10.91
C SER A 275 -16.63 4.22 -12.21
N THR A 276 -15.54 3.48 -12.36
CA THR A 276 -14.67 3.49 -13.53
C THR A 276 -14.98 2.33 -14.47
N ASP A 277 -14.29 2.27 -15.61
CA ASP A 277 -14.37 1.20 -16.60
C ASP A 277 -13.48 -0.01 -16.26
N ARG A 278 -12.83 -0.02 -15.09
CA ARG A 278 -11.91 -1.07 -14.67
C ARG A 278 -12.00 -1.37 -13.18
N TYR A 279 -11.59 -2.57 -12.81
CA TYR A 279 -11.39 -2.97 -11.41
C TYR A 279 -9.93 -2.76 -10.99
N CYS A 280 -9.56 -3.30 -9.82
CA CYS A 280 -8.24 -3.32 -9.17
C CYS A 280 -7.70 -1.98 -8.64
N GLY A 281 -8.42 -0.88 -8.83
CA GLY A 281 -8.16 0.39 -8.14
C GLY A 281 -6.74 0.89 -8.35
N LYS A 282 -5.95 1.00 -7.28
CA LYS A 282 -4.57 1.54 -7.33
C LYS A 282 -3.54 0.56 -7.90
N THR A 283 -3.91 -0.71 -8.13
CA THR A 283 -3.05 -1.61 -8.90
C THR A 283 -3.14 -1.24 -10.37
N HIS A 284 -1.97 -1.10 -11.01
CA HIS A 284 -1.85 -0.85 -12.44
C HIS A 284 -0.66 -1.65 -12.96
N THR A 285 -0.96 -2.76 -13.61
CA THR A 285 0.03 -3.62 -14.27
C THR A 285 -0.11 -3.43 -15.78
N ILE A 286 0.97 -3.01 -16.43
CA ILE A 286 1.05 -2.93 -17.89
C ILE A 286 2.01 -4.03 -18.36
N THR A 287 1.59 -4.81 -19.34
CA THR A 287 2.45 -5.85 -19.94
C THR A 287 2.80 -5.44 -21.36
N GLU A 288 4.06 -5.07 -21.56
CA GLU A 288 4.55 -4.59 -22.84
C GLU A 288 5.17 -5.72 -23.68
N ASP A 289 4.84 -5.76 -24.96
CA ASP A 289 5.39 -6.69 -25.96
C ASP A 289 6.82 -6.31 -26.39
N GLY A 290 7.46 -5.36 -25.71
CA GLY A 290 8.84 -4.94 -25.92
C GLY A 290 9.07 -3.53 -25.36
N PRO A 291 10.33 -3.06 -25.29
CA PRO A 291 11.57 -3.68 -25.73
C PRO A 291 11.96 -4.95 -24.94
N TYR A 292 12.53 -5.93 -25.64
CA TYR A 292 13.12 -7.14 -25.07
C TYR A 292 14.54 -7.39 -25.64
N PRO A 293 15.38 -8.22 -24.99
CA PRO A 293 16.70 -8.56 -25.49
C PRO A 293 16.65 -9.31 -26.83
N SER A 294 17.72 -9.20 -27.63
CA SER A 294 17.83 -9.96 -28.88
C SER A 294 17.68 -11.47 -28.63
N GLY A 295 16.82 -12.13 -29.42
CA GLY A 295 16.52 -13.56 -29.27
C GLY A 295 15.52 -13.91 -28.18
N SER A 296 14.88 -12.91 -27.55
CA SER A 296 13.74 -13.08 -26.65
C SER A 296 12.45 -12.60 -27.31
N ASP A 297 11.31 -13.14 -26.90
CA ASP A 297 9.95 -12.65 -27.14
C ASP A 297 9.16 -12.48 -25.83
N GLU A 298 9.87 -12.60 -24.70
CA GLU A 298 9.29 -12.47 -23.37
C GLU A 298 8.86 -11.03 -23.12
N LYS A 299 7.60 -10.86 -22.69
CA LYS A 299 6.99 -9.57 -22.38
C LYS A 299 7.56 -8.99 -21.09
N THR A 300 7.57 -7.67 -20.97
CA THR A 300 7.97 -7.00 -19.73
C THR A 300 6.74 -6.64 -18.91
N VAL A 301 6.68 -7.11 -17.65
CA VAL A 301 5.63 -6.72 -16.71
C VAL A 301 6.05 -5.45 -15.97
N CYS A 302 5.33 -4.35 -16.19
CA CYS A 302 5.56 -3.04 -15.61
C CYS A 302 4.50 -2.73 -14.55
N GLU A 303 4.94 -2.48 -13.32
CA GLU A 303 4.03 -2.17 -12.21
C GLU A 303 4.04 -0.67 -11.91
N LEU A 304 2.95 0.03 -12.22
CA LEU A 304 2.80 1.46 -11.98
C LEU A 304 2.10 1.75 -10.63
N GLY A 305 1.61 0.72 -9.95
CA GLY A 305 1.01 0.80 -8.62
C GLY A 305 1.61 -0.23 -7.65
N THR A 306 0.79 -1.18 -7.21
CA THR A 306 1.23 -2.31 -6.37
C THR A 306 2.34 -3.11 -7.05
N CYS A 307 3.44 -3.42 -6.35
CA CYS A 307 4.55 -4.16 -6.94
C CYS A 307 5.10 -5.24 -6.01
N TYR A 308 5.58 -4.86 -4.82
CA TYR A 308 6.38 -5.75 -3.99
C TYR A 308 5.57 -6.57 -2.99
N LEU A 309 6.09 -7.76 -2.69
CA LEU A 309 5.69 -8.59 -1.56
C LEU A 309 6.85 -8.69 -0.57
N SER A 310 6.51 -8.87 0.70
CA SER A 310 7.45 -9.14 1.79
C SER A 310 7.09 -10.45 2.47
N PRO A 311 7.94 -10.99 3.37
CA PRO A 311 7.61 -12.17 4.16
C PRO A 311 6.28 -12.11 4.92
N SER A 312 5.76 -10.91 5.21
CA SER A 312 4.44 -10.74 5.83
C SER A 312 3.30 -11.28 4.98
N TYR A 313 3.49 -11.39 3.66
CA TYR A 313 2.46 -11.82 2.72
C TYR A 313 2.30 -13.35 2.65
N TYR A 314 3.22 -14.14 3.20
CA TYR A 314 3.22 -15.60 3.03
C TYR A 314 1.90 -16.27 3.44
N HIS A 315 1.29 -15.83 4.54
CA HIS A 315 0.00 -16.37 4.97
C HIS A 315 -1.14 -16.03 4.00
N MET A 316 -1.21 -14.78 3.54
CA MET A 316 -2.20 -14.35 2.55
C MET A 316 -2.05 -15.13 1.24
N ILE A 317 -0.81 -15.33 0.77
CA ILE A 317 -0.53 -16.09 -0.45
C ILE A 317 -0.98 -17.54 -0.30
N GLU A 318 -0.74 -18.18 0.85
CA GLU A 318 -1.22 -19.54 1.09
C GLU A 318 -2.76 -19.62 1.12
N GLU A 319 -3.44 -18.64 1.72
CA GLU A 319 -4.91 -18.55 1.75
C GLU A 319 -5.56 -18.22 0.41
N LEU A 320 -4.78 -17.70 -0.55
CA LEU A 320 -5.24 -17.28 -1.88
C LEU A 320 -4.53 -18.04 -3.01
N LYS A 321 -3.78 -19.10 -2.69
CA LYS A 321 -2.87 -19.81 -3.62
C LYS A 321 -3.55 -20.27 -4.89
N GLU A 322 -4.85 -20.52 -4.83
CA GLU A 322 -5.65 -20.94 -5.96
C GLU A 322 -5.84 -19.85 -7.04
N PHE A 323 -5.46 -18.61 -6.77
CA PHE A 323 -5.49 -17.46 -7.69
C PHE A 323 -4.08 -17.05 -8.16
N PHE A 324 -3.03 -17.77 -7.78
CA PHE A 324 -1.65 -17.50 -8.20
C PHE A 324 -1.20 -18.43 -9.34
N VAL A 325 -2.13 -18.92 -10.18
CA VAL A 325 -1.80 -19.91 -11.22
C VAL A 325 -0.83 -19.31 -12.23
N ASP A 326 0.35 -19.92 -12.34
CA ASP A 326 1.49 -19.47 -13.18
C ASP A 326 1.98 -18.04 -12.87
N ASN A 327 1.63 -17.49 -11.71
CA ASN A 327 1.98 -16.14 -11.27
C ASN A 327 2.84 -16.19 -9.99
N ASP A 328 3.93 -16.95 -10.07
CA ASP A 328 4.81 -17.21 -8.95
C ASP A 328 5.48 -15.94 -8.41
N GLN A 329 5.89 -15.99 -7.14
CA GLN A 329 6.79 -14.99 -6.58
C GLN A 329 8.18 -15.13 -7.20
N ILE A 330 8.72 -14.03 -7.72
CA ILE A 330 10.08 -13.94 -8.25
C ILE A 330 10.96 -13.11 -7.32
N ASP A 331 12.14 -13.65 -7.03
CA ASP A 331 13.24 -12.87 -6.46
C ASP A 331 14.03 -12.23 -7.60
N PHE A 332 13.68 -10.97 -7.89
CA PHE A 332 14.30 -10.20 -8.96
C PHE A 332 15.53 -9.43 -8.49
N VAL A 333 15.78 -9.37 -7.18
CA VAL A 333 16.94 -8.71 -6.58
C VAL A 333 18.09 -9.70 -6.46
N GLY A 334 17.79 -10.92 -6.01
CA GLY A 334 18.79 -11.91 -5.64
C GLY A 334 19.72 -11.39 -4.54
N ASN A 335 20.94 -11.94 -4.49
CA ASN A 335 22.01 -11.47 -3.60
C ASN A 335 22.87 -10.36 -4.22
N ASP A 336 22.31 -9.59 -5.14
CA ASP A 336 23.00 -8.52 -5.84
C ASP A 336 22.97 -7.21 -5.03
N GLN A 337 24.11 -6.89 -4.40
CA GLN A 337 24.26 -5.66 -3.61
C GLN A 337 24.18 -4.39 -4.47
N ASP A 338 24.44 -4.52 -5.78
CA ASP A 338 24.39 -3.42 -6.74
C ASP A 338 22.97 -3.24 -7.30
N PHE A 339 21.98 -4.06 -6.90
CA PHE A 339 20.62 -3.91 -7.43
C PHE A 339 19.99 -2.55 -7.05
N ARG A 340 20.37 -1.99 -5.90
CA ARG A 340 19.75 -0.79 -5.31
C ARG A 340 20.79 0.27 -5.00
N GLY A 341 20.66 1.41 -5.67
CA GLY A 341 21.48 2.61 -5.45
C GLY A 341 20.75 3.68 -4.65
N ILE A 342 21.47 4.37 -3.77
CA ILE A 342 20.94 5.46 -2.95
C ILE A 342 21.71 6.76 -3.24
N LEU A 343 20.99 7.83 -3.57
CA LEU A 343 21.57 9.16 -3.74
C LEU A 343 21.94 9.74 -2.38
N THR A 344 23.12 10.34 -2.28
CA THR A 344 23.72 10.77 -1.00
C THR A 344 23.81 12.28 -0.84
N LYS A 345 23.45 13.04 -1.88
CA LYS A 345 23.53 14.50 -1.89
C LYS A 345 22.65 15.09 -0.78
N GLY A 346 23.29 15.73 0.20
CA GLY A 346 22.60 16.34 1.34
C GLY A 346 22.16 15.36 2.43
N GLU A 347 22.60 14.09 2.36
CA GLU A 347 22.25 13.05 3.34
C GLU A 347 23.17 12.99 4.56
N PHE A 348 24.38 13.52 4.43
CA PHE A 348 25.47 13.37 5.39
C PHE A 348 26.06 14.72 5.82
N PRO A 349 26.63 14.82 7.04
CA PRO A 349 27.37 16.00 7.48
C PRO A 349 28.60 16.28 6.59
N ASP A 350 29.07 17.52 6.56
CA ASP A 350 30.25 17.94 5.75
C ASP A 350 31.53 17.16 6.05
N SER A 351 31.64 16.54 7.23
CA SER A 351 32.78 15.69 7.61
C SER A 351 32.81 14.35 6.87
N PHE A 352 31.71 13.95 6.23
CA PHE A 352 31.58 12.72 5.47
C PHE A 352 31.81 13.01 3.98
N HIS A 353 32.83 12.36 3.41
CA HIS A 353 33.15 12.38 2.00
C HIS A 353 32.58 11.12 1.36
N VAL A 354 31.30 11.16 0.99
CA VAL A 354 30.55 10.02 0.42
C VAL A 354 30.35 10.24 -1.09
N ALA A 355 30.47 9.18 -1.88
CA ALA A 355 30.18 9.24 -3.31
C ALA A 355 28.71 9.65 -3.55
N PRO A 356 28.38 10.38 -4.62
CA PRO A 356 27.01 10.87 -4.88
C PRO A 356 25.92 9.78 -4.96
N LEU A 357 26.34 8.55 -5.26
CA LEU A 357 25.51 7.36 -5.37
C LEU A 357 26.29 6.19 -4.76
N VAL A 358 25.68 5.46 -3.84
CA VAL A 358 26.25 4.28 -3.18
C VAL A 358 25.24 3.13 -3.15
N THR A 359 25.71 1.91 -2.87
CA THR A 359 24.81 0.76 -2.67
C THR A 359 23.91 0.96 -1.44
N GLN A 360 22.73 0.35 -1.43
CA GLN A 360 21.83 0.40 -0.26
C GLN A 360 22.53 -0.10 1.03
N PRO A 361 23.27 -1.24 1.06
CA PRO A 361 23.96 -1.68 2.27
C PRO A 361 25.00 -0.67 2.77
N GLU A 362 25.75 -0.03 1.86
CA GLU A 362 26.72 1.02 2.22
C GLU A 362 26.01 2.24 2.82
N TYR A 363 24.93 2.71 2.18
CA TYR A 363 24.11 3.82 2.69
C TYR A 363 23.63 3.57 4.11
N ILE A 364 23.10 2.36 4.40
CA ILE A 364 22.60 2.00 5.73
C ILE A 364 23.69 2.15 6.79
N VAL A 365 24.90 1.64 6.53
CA VAL A 365 26.03 1.72 7.47
C VAL A 365 26.51 3.16 7.65
N LEU A 366 26.64 3.92 6.56
CA LEU A 366 27.07 5.33 6.61
C LEU A 366 26.04 6.19 7.36
N LYS A 367 24.74 5.98 7.10
CA LYS A 367 23.66 6.73 7.74
C LYS A 367 23.63 6.45 9.24
N ALA A 368 23.82 5.19 9.63
CA ALA A 368 23.96 4.81 11.03
C ALA A 368 25.17 5.48 11.69
N LYS A 369 26.34 5.54 11.02
CA LYS A 369 27.53 6.24 11.55
C LYS A 369 27.22 7.72 11.81
N ALA A 370 26.67 8.40 10.81
CA ALA A 370 26.34 9.83 10.90
C ALA A 370 25.37 10.12 12.04
N LEU A 371 24.27 9.38 12.14
CA LEU A 371 23.25 9.60 13.17
C LEU A 371 23.69 9.18 14.58
N LEU A 372 24.66 8.27 14.71
CA LEU A 372 25.28 7.91 15.98
C LEU A 372 26.45 8.82 16.35
N GLY A 373 26.74 9.87 15.57
CA GLY A 373 27.85 10.79 15.82
C GLY A 373 29.23 10.13 15.70
N ARG A 374 29.36 9.10 14.85
CA ARG A 374 30.63 8.41 14.57
C ARG A 374 31.27 8.97 13.30
N PRO A 375 32.61 9.05 13.21
CA PRO A 375 33.28 9.46 11.98
C PRO A 375 33.10 8.40 10.89
N GLN A 376 33.27 8.79 9.62
CA GLN A 376 33.07 7.90 8.46
C GLN A 376 33.98 6.66 8.50
N ASP A 377 35.21 6.80 8.99
CA ASP A 377 36.23 5.75 9.10
C ASP A 377 36.03 4.81 10.31
N TYR A 378 35.00 5.04 11.13
CA TYR A 378 34.67 4.15 12.25
C TYR A 378 34.41 2.72 11.76
N ASP A 379 34.79 1.71 12.55
CA ASP A 379 34.70 0.29 12.14
C ASP A 379 33.26 -0.10 11.77
N SER A 380 33.03 -0.38 10.49
CA SER A 380 31.72 -0.76 9.95
C SER A 380 31.17 -2.04 10.61
N ARG A 381 32.02 -2.95 11.09
CA ARG A 381 31.59 -4.18 11.76
C ARG A 381 30.91 -3.89 13.09
N LEU A 382 31.41 -2.90 13.84
CA LEU A 382 30.77 -2.47 15.08
C LEU A 382 29.40 -1.82 14.83
N ILE A 383 29.26 -1.10 13.70
CA ILE A 383 27.99 -0.52 13.28
C ILE A 383 27.00 -1.59 12.84
N GLN A 384 27.43 -2.59 12.08
CA GLN A 384 26.59 -3.72 11.69
C GLN A 384 26.11 -4.51 12.90
N LEU A 385 26.98 -4.78 13.88
CA LEU A 385 26.58 -5.40 15.16
C LEU A 385 25.56 -4.54 15.92
N ARG A 386 25.74 -3.21 15.92
CA ARG A 386 24.78 -2.29 16.53
C ARG A 386 23.42 -2.33 15.82
N ILE A 387 23.40 -2.35 14.49
CA ILE A 387 22.17 -2.49 13.69
C ILE A 387 21.47 -3.80 14.02
N ALA A 388 22.19 -4.93 14.04
CA ALA A 388 21.62 -6.23 14.39
C ALA A 388 21.00 -6.24 15.79
N PHE A 389 21.68 -5.63 16.77
CA PHE A 389 21.15 -5.47 18.12
C PHE A 389 19.90 -4.58 18.18
N ASP A 390 19.91 -3.46 17.47
CA ASP A 390 18.76 -2.55 17.42
C ASP A 390 17.57 -3.17 16.65
N LEU A 391 17.79 -4.02 15.64
CA LEU A 391 16.72 -4.79 14.97
C LEU A 391 16.03 -5.76 15.95
N ALA A 392 16.82 -6.47 16.77
CA ALA A 392 16.26 -7.33 17.81
C ALA A 392 15.45 -6.52 18.85
N ARG A 393 15.94 -5.34 19.25
CA ARG A 393 15.21 -4.43 20.15
C ARG A 393 13.93 -3.89 19.51
N TYR A 394 13.97 -3.54 18.22
CA TYR A 394 12.79 -3.12 17.47
C TYR A 394 11.71 -4.20 17.50
N ASN A 395 12.05 -5.47 17.28
CA ASN A 395 11.09 -6.57 17.32
C ASN A 395 10.41 -6.71 18.69
N ILE A 396 11.17 -6.58 19.78
CA ILE A 396 10.62 -6.63 21.14
C ILE A 396 9.65 -5.45 21.36
N LEU A 397 10.10 -4.23 21.05
CA LEU A 397 9.28 -3.03 21.20
C LEU A 397 8.02 -3.08 20.33
N HIS A 398 8.13 -3.56 19.09
CA HIS A 398 7.00 -3.74 18.20
C HIS A 398 5.95 -4.66 18.84
N TYR A 399 6.38 -5.82 19.35
CA TYR A 399 5.47 -6.76 20.03
C TYR A 399 4.83 -6.15 21.29
N GLU A 400 5.60 -5.44 22.11
CA GLU A 400 5.09 -4.79 23.33
C GLU A 400 4.05 -3.71 23.03
N ILE A 401 4.23 -2.97 21.94
CA ILE A 401 3.39 -1.82 21.56
C ILE A 401 2.17 -2.27 20.74
N MET A 402 2.39 -3.11 19.74
CA MET A 402 1.38 -3.50 18.75
C MET A 402 0.65 -4.79 19.13
N GLY A 403 1.24 -5.61 20.00
CA GLY A 403 0.70 -6.90 20.39
C GLY A 403 0.66 -7.92 19.24
N LEU A 404 -0.16 -8.95 19.42
CA LEU A 404 -0.30 -10.07 18.47
C LEU A 404 -1.42 -9.87 17.44
N GLN A 405 -2.33 -8.93 17.68
CA GLN A 405 -3.46 -8.72 16.79
C GLN A 405 -3.00 -8.07 15.48
N LYS A 406 -3.42 -8.65 14.36
CA LYS A 406 -3.22 -8.10 13.02
C LYS A 406 -4.54 -7.54 12.47
N PRO A 407 -4.48 -6.57 11.54
CA PRO A 407 -3.29 -5.83 11.12
C PRO A 407 -2.94 -4.66 12.06
N MET A 408 -3.85 -4.32 12.98
CA MET A 408 -3.72 -3.21 13.92
C MET A 408 -3.90 -3.70 15.37
N PRO A 409 -3.31 -3.00 16.37
CA PRO A 409 -3.42 -3.38 17.77
C PRO A 409 -4.86 -3.28 18.26
N ALA A 410 -5.24 -4.18 19.17
CA ALA A 410 -6.58 -4.25 19.76
C ALA A 410 -7.00 -2.96 20.50
N LYS A 411 -6.02 -2.21 21.01
CA LYS A 411 -6.23 -0.95 21.73
C LYS A 411 -5.27 0.11 21.21
N PRO A 412 -5.62 1.41 21.33
CA PRO A 412 -4.72 2.51 20.97
C PRO A 412 -3.36 2.41 21.68
N PRO A 413 -2.23 2.29 20.94
CA PRO A 413 -0.90 2.26 21.53
C PRO A 413 -0.45 3.67 21.93
N MET A 414 -1.01 4.22 23.00
CA MET A 414 -0.90 5.65 23.36
C MET A 414 0.54 6.20 23.39
N ALA A 415 1.53 5.38 23.76
CA ALA A 415 2.95 5.77 23.78
C ALA A 415 3.55 6.08 22.40
N LEU A 416 2.87 5.67 21.32
CA LEU A 416 3.30 5.79 19.93
C LEU A 416 2.61 6.95 19.19
N LEU A 417 1.37 7.26 19.57
CA LEU A 417 0.45 8.07 18.75
C LEU A 417 0.84 9.54 18.64
N ASN A 418 1.74 10.04 19.50
CA ASN A 418 2.24 11.41 19.47
C ASN A 418 3.60 11.58 18.77
N LYS A 419 4.12 10.52 18.14
CA LYS A 419 5.46 10.52 17.57
C LYS A 419 5.41 10.31 16.06
N THR A 420 6.27 11.03 15.35
CA THR A 420 6.62 10.63 13.99
C THR A 420 7.46 9.37 14.03
N PHE A 421 7.57 8.66 12.91
CA PHE A 421 8.32 7.41 12.87
C PHE A 421 9.80 7.62 13.22
N TYR A 422 10.39 8.74 12.78
CA TYR A 422 11.74 9.13 13.18
C TYR A 422 11.87 9.37 14.69
N GLN A 423 10.97 10.17 15.29
CA GLN A 423 10.99 10.46 16.73
C GLN A 423 10.85 9.19 17.57
N PHE A 424 10.03 8.23 17.11
CA PHE A 424 9.93 6.92 17.77
C PHE A 424 11.28 6.19 17.81
N LEU A 425 12.02 6.16 16.69
CA LEU A 425 13.34 5.52 16.66
C LEU A 425 14.36 6.28 17.53
N GLU A 426 14.31 7.62 17.51
CA GLU A 426 15.18 8.47 18.34
C GLU A 426 14.98 8.20 19.84
N ASP A 427 13.74 8.31 20.31
CA ASP A 427 13.37 8.14 21.72
C ASP A 427 13.75 6.74 22.25
N ASN A 428 13.70 5.73 21.38
CA ASN A 428 14.05 4.36 21.73
C ASN A 428 15.53 4.02 21.46
N LYS A 429 16.35 4.99 21.09
CA LYS A 429 17.79 4.81 20.79
C LYS A 429 18.02 3.77 19.68
N LEU A 430 17.24 3.86 18.61
CA LEU A 430 17.26 3.00 17.43
C LEU A 430 17.68 3.76 16.16
N LEU A 431 18.34 4.92 16.30
CA LEU A 431 18.76 5.75 15.14
C LEU A 431 19.68 5.01 14.15
N SER A 432 20.34 3.93 14.58
CA SER A 432 21.13 3.08 13.66
C SER A 432 20.28 2.43 12.57
N LEU A 433 18.96 2.31 12.78
CA LEU A 433 18.03 1.69 11.84
C LEU A 433 17.48 2.65 10.79
N VAL A 434 17.66 3.98 10.95
CA VAL A 434 16.99 4.99 10.12
C VAL A 434 17.25 4.77 8.63
N GLY A 435 18.49 4.55 8.20
CA GLY A 435 18.78 4.34 6.77
C GLY A 435 18.08 3.12 6.17
N MET A 436 17.86 2.07 6.97
CA MET A 436 17.12 0.88 6.53
C MET A 436 15.61 1.15 6.52
N MET A 437 15.09 1.73 7.61
CA MET A 437 13.66 2.01 7.80
C MET A 437 13.15 3.02 6.76
N GLU A 438 13.96 4.01 6.40
CA GLU A 438 13.66 5.01 5.38
C GLU A 438 13.50 4.38 4.00
N TYR A 439 14.41 3.47 3.64
CA TYR A 439 14.30 2.77 2.36
C TYR A 439 13.05 1.88 2.32
N ILE A 440 12.81 1.04 3.33
CA ILE A 440 11.69 0.08 3.28
C ILE A 440 10.31 0.75 3.39
N TYR A 441 10.24 1.97 3.94
CA TYR A 441 9.01 2.72 4.13
C TYR A 441 8.80 3.80 3.05
N SER A 442 9.70 4.78 2.98
CA SER A 442 9.49 6.01 2.21
C SER A 442 9.55 5.78 0.70
N VAL A 443 10.40 4.84 0.23
CA VAL A 443 10.51 4.55 -1.22
C VAL A 443 9.16 4.10 -1.82
N GLN A 444 8.29 3.49 -0.99
CA GLN A 444 6.97 2.98 -1.37
C GLN A 444 5.90 4.08 -1.52
N GLY A 445 6.26 5.35 -1.30
CA GLY A 445 5.34 6.49 -1.43
C GLY A 445 4.51 6.77 -0.17
N TYR A 446 4.79 6.14 0.97
CA TYR A 446 4.05 6.35 2.23
C TYR A 446 4.47 7.60 3.01
N GLY A 447 5.16 8.53 2.36
CA GLY A 447 5.69 9.75 2.96
C GLY A 447 7.01 9.54 3.69
N VAL A 448 7.44 10.57 4.40
CA VAL A 448 8.78 10.66 5.02
C VAL A 448 8.72 10.40 6.52
N MET A 449 9.76 9.77 7.07
CA MET A 449 9.80 9.32 8.48
C MET A 449 9.66 10.46 9.49
N THR A 450 10.07 11.68 9.11
CA THR A 450 10.00 12.88 9.94
C THR A 450 8.62 13.52 10.00
N ALA A 451 7.70 13.11 9.12
CA ALA A 451 6.33 13.63 9.07
C ALA A 451 5.28 12.56 9.39
N ILE A 452 5.52 11.31 9.01
CA ILE A 452 4.54 10.25 9.14
C ILE A 452 4.42 9.73 10.58
N PRO A 453 3.20 9.47 11.10
CA PRO A 453 3.04 8.88 12.43
C PRO A 453 3.72 7.52 12.55
N ALA A 454 4.39 7.28 13.68
CA ALA A 454 5.08 6.01 13.95
C ALA A 454 4.13 4.80 13.90
N TYR A 455 2.85 5.00 14.22
CA TYR A 455 1.78 4.01 14.06
C TYR A 455 1.80 3.31 12.70
N TYR A 456 1.87 4.08 11.63
CA TYR A 456 1.87 3.54 10.28
C TYR A 456 3.19 2.85 9.92
N GLY A 457 4.31 3.39 10.40
CA GLY A 457 5.62 2.74 10.30
C GLY A 457 5.62 1.33 10.90
N LEU A 458 5.05 1.17 12.10
CA LEU A 458 4.97 -0.11 12.80
C LEU A 458 3.92 -1.05 12.19
N ILE A 459 2.86 -0.54 11.58
CA ILE A 459 1.92 -1.40 10.82
C ILE A 459 2.64 -2.03 9.63
N TRP A 460 3.35 -1.24 8.84
CA TRP A 460 4.07 -1.73 7.65
C TRP A 460 5.25 -2.64 7.99
N ILE A 461 6.08 -2.23 8.94
CA ILE A 461 7.36 -2.88 9.25
C ILE A 461 7.16 -3.86 10.40
N THR A 462 6.69 -5.05 10.05
CA THR A 462 6.36 -6.09 11.03
C THR A 462 7.57 -6.91 11.49
N PRO A 463 7.49 -7.61 12.65
CA PRO A 463 8.62 -8.38 13.17
C PRO A 463 9.12 -9.48 12.24
N ILE A 464 8.25 -10.09 11.41
CA ILE A 464 8.66 -11.13 10.46
C ILE A 464 9.56 -10.57 9.34
N VAL A 465 9.30 -9.34 8.89
CA VAL A 465 10.15 -8.66 7.90
C VAL A 465 11.52 -8.40 8.51
N ILE A 466 11.55 -7.81 9.71
CA ILE A 466 12.79 -7.50 10.43
C ILE A 466 13.58 -8.75 10.78
N GLN A 467 12.90 -9.82 11.21
CA GLN A 467 13.54 -11.10 11.49
C GLN A 467 14.16 -11.71 10.24
N THR A 468 13.46 -11.67 9.11
CA THR A 468 14.01 -12.19 7.84
C THR A 468 15.25 -11.39 7.42
N ILE A 469 15.19 -10.05 7.50
CA ILE A 469 16.35 -9.18 7.24
C ILE A 469 17.52 -9.50 8.18
N LEU A 470 17.24 -9.71 9.47
CA LEU A 470 18.27 -10.03 10.45
C LEU A 470 18.95 -11.38 10.15
N LEU A 471 18.16 -12.41 9.83
CA LEU A 471 18.68 -13.75 9.53
C LEU A 471 19.48 -13.77 8.22
N ASP A 472 19.02 -13.02 7.22
CA ASP A 472 19.74 -12.81 5.96
C ASP A 472 21.08 -12.10 6.18
N ASN A 473 21.08 -10.99 6.93
CA ASN A 473 22.31 -10.26 7.29
C ASN A 473 23.32 -11.10 8.09
N LEU A 474 22.84 -12.08 8.86
CA LEU A 474 23.69 -12.99 9.63
C LEU A 474 24.16 -14.21 8.80
N GLY A 475 23.72 -14.35 7.55
CA GLY A 475 24.02 -15.50 6.68
C GLY A 475 23.38 -16.80 7.17
N VAL A 476 22.31 -16.72 7.97
CA VAL A 476 21.62 -17.87 8.58
C VAL A 476 20.51 -18.39 7.66
N GLU A 477 19.83 -17.49 6.95
CA GLU A 477 18.86 -17.83 5.91
C GLU A 477 19.22 -17.09 4.62
N ASN A 478 18.86 -17.65 3.47
CA ASN A 478 18.99 -17.01 2.17
C ASN A 478 17.59 -16.97 1.54
N LYS A 479 16.70 -16.15 2.12
CA LYS A 479 15.31 -15.98 1.66
C LYS A 479 15.12 -14.55 1.17
N PRO A 480 14.43 -14.35 0.04
CA PRO A 480 14.16 -13.01 -0.46
C PRO A 480 13.28 -12.24 0.51
N VAL A 481 13.75 -11.06 0.92
CA VAL A 481 12.99 -10.11 1.75
C VAL A 481 11.99 -9.32 0.91
N VAL A 482 12.23 -9.21 -0.39
CA VAL A 482 11.37 -8.49 -1.35
C VAL A 482 11.23 -9.33 -2.61
N THR A 483 10.00 -9.65 -2.99
CA THR A 483 9.67 -10.36 -4.23
C THR A 483 8.66 -9.56 -5.05
N ALA A 484 8.46 -9.95 -6.31
CA ALA A 484 7.37 -9.46 -7.17
C ALA A 484 6.60 -10.66 -7.74
N LEU A 485 5.45 -10.41 -8.38
CA LEU A 485 4.69 -11.44 -9.08
C LEU A 485 5.12 -11.54 -10.54
N LYS A 486 5.36 -12.76 -11.03
CA LYS A 486 5.89 -13.03 -12.38
C LYS A 486 5.03 -12.42 -13.51
N LYS A 487 3.71 -12.48 -13.40
CA LYS A 487 2.73 -11.89 -14.32
C LYS A 487 2.13 -10.58 -13.79
N GLY A 488 2.64 -10.11 -12.65
CA GLY A 488 2.18 -8.90 -11.97
C GLY A 488 0.90 -9.07 -11.17
N TRP A 489 0.53 -8.01 -10.45
CA TRP A 489 -0.66 -7.98 -9.60
C TRP A 489 -1.96 -7.95 -10.38
N GLY A 490 -1.98 -7.33 -11.57
CA GLY A 490 -3.14 -7.33 -12.47
C GLY A 490 -3.64 -8.74 -12.76
N ASP A 491 -2.74 -9.66 -13.10
CA ASP A 491 -3.08 -11.07 -13.38
C ASP A 491 -3.72 -11.77 -12.16
N LEU A 492 -3.26 -11.49 -10.92
CA LEU A 492 -3.91 -12.01 -9.71
C LEU A 492 -5.37 -11.53 -9.60
N TRP A 493 -5.63 -10.27 -9.91
CA TRP A 493 -6.98 -9.70 -9.87
C TRP A 493 -7.87 -10.29 -10.97
N ASP A 494 -7.34 -10.47 -12.19
CA ASP A 494 -8.03 -11.14 -13.28
C ASP A 494 -8.43 -12.58 -12.90
N GLN A 495 -7.51 -13.31 -12.25
CA GLN A 495 -7.78 -14.67 -11.75
C GLN A 495 -8.87 -14.68 -10.67
N ILE A 496 -8.84 -13.75 -9.71
CA ILE A 496 -9.88 -13.64 -8.69
C ILE A 496 -11.24 -13.34 -9.31
N VAL A 497 -11.33 -12.30 -10.16
CA VAL A 497 -12.59 -11.88 -10.79
C VAL A 497 -13.18 -13.02 -11.63
N THR A 498 -12.35 -13.68 -12.43
CA THR A 498 -12.78 -14.75 -13.33
C THR A 498 -13.19 -16.01 -12.56
N LYS A 499 -12.34 -16.47 -11.63
CA LYS A 499 -12.55 -17.75 -10.94
C LYS A 499 -13.70 -17.69 -9.94
N GLU A 500 -13.85 -16.56 -9.25
CA GLU A 500 -15.01 -16.33 -8.36
C GLU A 500 -16.25 -15.85 -9.10
N ASN A 501 -16.15 -15.55 -10.41
CA ASN A 501 -17.23 -14.97 -11.20
C ASN A 501 -17.86 -13.77 -10.47
N LEU A 502 -17.03 -12.78 -10.12
CA LEU A 502 -17.48 -11.61 -9.37
C LEU A 502 -18.41 -10.75 -10.23
N ASN A 503 -19.58 -10.41 -9.68
CA ASN A 503 -20.56 -9.57 -10.36
C ASN A 503 -20.19 -8.08 -10.17
N ILE A 504 -19.54 -7.50 -11.18
CA ILE A 504 -19.07 -6.11 -11.18
C ILE A 504 -19.85 -5.30 -12.22
N THR A 505 -20.52 -4.25 -11.78
CA THR A 505 -21.16 -3.24 -12.64
C THR A 505 -20.22 -2.06 -12.78
N TYR A 506 -19.60 -1.90 -13.95
CA TYR A 506 -18.69 -0.80 -14.28
C TYR A 506 -19.45 0.48 -14.64
N LEU A 507 -18.73 1.61 -14.61
CA LEU A 507 -19.26 2.95 -14.89
C LEU A 507 -20.51 3.29 -14.04
N ALA A 508 -20.64 2.64 -12.89
CA ALA A 508 -21.74 2.78 -11.96
C ALA A 508 -21.47 3.96 -11.02
N GLU A 509 -22.08 5.09 -11.31
CA GLU A 509 -21.96 6.29 -10.48
C GLU A 509 -23.11 6.35 -9.47
N THR A 510 -22.79 6.12 -8.19
CA THR A 510 -23.77 6.25 -7.10
C THR A 510 -24.20 7.69 -6.92
N LYS A 511 -25.51 7.93 -6.91
CA LYS A 511 -26.13 9.25 -6.80
C LYS A 511 -26.72 9.51 -5.41
N SER A 512 -27.22 8.47 -4.73
CA SER A 512 -27.71 8.58 -3.35
C SER A 512 -27.58 7.25 -2.61
N ILE A 513 -27.38 7.34 -1.28
CA ILE A 513 -27.34 6.21 -0.35
C ILE A 513 -28.13 6.61 0.90
N THR A 514 -29.19 5.87 1.22
CA THR A 514 -30.02 6.05 2.41
C THR A 514 -29.99 4.79 3.26
N ARG A 515 -29.51 4.92 4.49
CA ARG A 515 -29.31 3.85 5.48
C ARG A 515 -30.12 4.09 6.74
N LEU A 516 -30.34 5.36 7.09
CA LEU A 516 -31.13 5.80 8.22
C LEU A 516 -32.58 5.99 7.74
N GLY A 517 -33.45 5.06 8.16
CA GLY A 517 -34.88 5.10 7.88
C GLY A 517 -35.65 6.08 8.75
#